data_AF-A0A6C0CXV7-F1
#
_entry.id   AF-A0A6C0CXV7-F1
#
_cell.length_a   1.000
_cell.length_b   1.000
_cell.length_c   1.000
_cell.angle_alpha   90.00
_cell.angle_beta   90.00
_cell.angle_gamma   90.00
#
_symmetry.space_group_name_H-M   'P 1'
#
loop_
_entity.id
_entity.type
_entity.pdbx_description
1 polymer ?
#
loop_
_entity_poly.entity_id
_entity_poly.type
_entity_poly.pdbx_seq_one_letter_code
_entity_poly.pdbx_strand_id
1 'polypeptide(L)'
;MAKKQNKPTNTKKSNNPKKSNNPKNKPSNASTTTTTTSNAIMNISPQNIAGTCESKCSYAFNYPTTNNTTVSNYGAYLQFTYDLSNTSPVLYNNTSYNVSSISIYSPSLHKYNNTTANGEVVIRHTPVSGGNPLYIIIPLSTGGLTTNGSQVLSRVINAAGKSAPSAGKNTNKGIGEFTLNSFIPMKQFYSYTTSKMDCIVFDISNAIGINNDDLKIFKNIVKSVPSNPFTATTSLFINTKGPSNSLSGGSDIYIDCQPTDKVMGEVTKDKKSVNDLGSQENLMYLLYVVVFMFLIFILYSIMKYLTSLGSNSETNSPMKGGFFKKYKK
;
A
#
# COMPACT_ATOMS: atom_id res chain seq x y z
N MET A 1 -1.12 -74.60 15.72
CA MET A 1 0.13 -74.90 16.44
C MET A 1 0.73 -73.60 16.98
N ALA A 2 1.01 -73.60 18.29
CA ALA A 2 1.90 -72.77 19.11
C ALA A 2 1.99 -71.22 18.94
N LYS A 3 1.54 -70.54 20.00
CA LYS A 3 1.96 -69.20 20.48
C LYS A 3 3.45 -69.20 20.91
N LYS A 4 4.12 -68.05 20.88
CA LYS A 4 4.79 -67.47 22.07
C LYS A 4 5.28 -66.02 21.88
N GLN A 5 4.91 -65.21 22.87
CA GLN A 5 5.46 -63.90 23.22
C GLN A 5 6.82 -64.06 23.92
N ASN A 6 7.65 -63.01 23.93
CA ASN A 6 8.44 -62.70 25.13
C ASN A 6 8.76 -61.21 25.28
N LYS A 7 8.63 -60.77 26.54
CA LYS A 7 8.79 -59.44 27.14
C LYS A 7 10.26 -59.14 27.53
N PRO A 8 10.58 -57.94 28.05
CA PRO A 8 11.92 -57.34 28.09
C PRO A 8 12.61 -57.43 29.45
N THR A 9 13.91 -57.13 29.47
CA THR A 9 14.76 -57.03 30.66
C THR A 9 15.07 -55.57 31.05
N ASN A 10 14.87 -55.32 32.34
CA ASN A 10 15.21 -54.13 33.13
C ASN A 10 16.69 -54.19 33.59
N THR A 11 17.35 -53.04 33.72
CA THR A 11 18.31 -52.83 34.84
C THR A 11 18.33 -51.37 35.32
N LYS A 12 18.09 -51.20 36.63
CA LYS A 12 18.20 -49.98 37.44
C LYS A 12 19.65 -49.73 37.91
N LYS A 13 20.00 -48.45 38.18
CA LYS A 13 20.66 -47.91 39.40
C LYS A 13 20.96 -46.40 39.16
N SER A 14 20.33 -45.45 39.85
CA SER A 14 20.53 -44.99 41.25
C SER A 14 21.81 -44.18 41.48
N ASN A 15 21.69 -42.85 41.66
CA ASN A 15 22.09 -42.12 42.88
C ASN A 15 22.04 -40.58 42.68
N ASN A 16 21.53 -39.89 43.69
CA ASN A 16 21.54 -38.44 43.97
C ASN A 16 22.00 -38.31 45.45
N PRO A 17 22.18 -37.15 46.13
CA PRO A 17 22.52 -35.76 45.74
C PRO A 17 23.76 -35.20 46.51
N LYS A 18 24.21 -33.97 46.23
CA LYS A 18 24.77 -33.07 47.27
C LYS A 18 24.84 -31.59 46.82
N LYS A 19 24.26 -30.70 47.65
CA LYS A 19 24.39 -29.24 47.66
C LYS A 19 25.72 -28.83 48.33
N SER A 20 26.33 -27.71 47.92
CA SER A 20 27.11 -26.84 48.82
C SER A 20 27.34 -25.43 48.22
N ASN A 21 26.80 -24.45 48.92
CA ASN A 21 27.27 -23.10 49.29
C ASN A 21 28.14 -22.21 48.38
N ASN A 22 27.71 -20.94 48.33
CA ASN A 22 28.34 -19.72 47.80
C ASN A 22 29.45 -19.19 48.74
N PRO A 23 30.43 -18.38 48.26
CA PRO A 23 30.41 -16.97 48.64
C PRO A 23 30.87 -15.96 47.55
N LYS A 24 30.41 -14.72 47.74
CA LYS A 24 30.63 -13.48 46.95
C LYS A 24 32.10 -13.07 46.76
N ASN A 25 32.45 -12.49 45.61
CA ASN A 25 33.23 -11.24 45.50
C ASN A 25 33.09 -10.55 44.11
N LYS A 26 33.15 -9.21 44.13
CA LYS A 26 32.80 -8.17 43.13
C LYS A 26 34.04 -7.76 42.27
N PRO A 27 33.97 -6.72 41.40
CA PRO A 27 33.51 -6.67 40.00
C PRO A 27 34.67 -6.56 38.98
N SER A 28 34.44 -6.94 37.72
CA SER A 28 35.22 -6.38 36.60
C SER A 28 34.28 -5.84 35.53
N ASN A 29 34.54 -4.59 35.15
CA ASN A 29 33.89 -3.89 34.05
C ASN A 29 34.16 -4.63 32.74
N ALA A 30 33.15 -5.32 32.24
CA ALA A 30 33.01 -5.58 30.82
C ALA A 30 31.59 -5.14 30.45
N SER A 31 31.48 -4.00 29.79
CA SER A 31 30.29 -3.61 29.05
C SER A 31 30.13 -4.58 27.89
N THR A 32 29.61 -5.78 28.20
CA THR A 32 29.15 -6.71 27.19
C THR A 32 27.85 -6.13 26.65
N THR A 33 27.98 -5.34 25.58
CA THR A 33 26.88 -5.05 24.66
C THR A 33 26.37 -6.38 24.17
N THR A 34 25.42 -6.94 24.91
CA THR A 34 24.77 -8.18 24.58
C THR A 34 23.73 -7.77 23.54
N THR A 35 24.16 -7.67 22.29
CA THR A 35 23.26 -7.51 21.15
C THR A 35 22.38 -8.76 21.12
N THR A 36 21.27 -8.70 21.84
CA THR A 36 20.21 -9.69 21.76
C THR A 36 19.51 -9.41 20.44
N THR A 37 19.96 -10.03 19.36
CA THR A 37 19.18 -10.19 18.14
C THR A 37 17.97 -11.08 18.48
N SER A 38 16.98 -10.49 19.15
CA SER A 38 15.63 -11.01 19.05
C SER A 38 15.23 -10.82 17.58
N ASN A 39 14.76 -11.88 16.93
CA ASN A 39 14.12 -11.81 15.61
C ASN A 39 12.80 -11.02 15.73
N ALA A 40 12.89 -9.74 16.05
CA ALA A 40 11.76 -8.86 16.20
C ALA A 40 11.11 -8.66 14.83
N ILE A 41 9.79 -8.80 14.78
CA ILE A 41 8.99 -8.54 13.57
C ILE A 41 9.10 -7.06 13.21
N MET A 42 9.26 -6.76 11.92
CA MET A 42 9.31 -5.38 11.43
C MET A 42 8.03 -4.62 11.79
N ASN A 43 8.19 -3.44 12.42
CA ASN A 43 7.09 -2.58 12.85
C ASN A 43 7.03 -1.33 11.97
N ILE A 44 5.95 -1.22 11.21
CA ILE A 44 5.62 -0.08 10.35
C ILE A 44 4.97 0.98 11.22
N SER A 45 5.67 2.10 11.40
CA SER A 45 5.24 3.14 12.31
C SER A 45 5.93 4.46 11.96
N PRO A 46 5.21 5.60 12.04
CA PRO A 46 5.82 6.93 11.91
C PRO A 46 6.95 7.18 12.91
N GLN A 47 6.92 6.52 14.09
CA GLN A 47 7.94 6.67 15.12
C GLN A 47 9.27 5.99 14.75
N ASN A 48 9.27 5.09 13.76
CA ASN A 48 10.46 4.33 13.34
C ASN A 48 11.11 4.92 12.07
N ILE A 49 10.63 6.06 11.57
CA ILE A 49 11.13 6.67 10.33
C ILE A 49 12.53 7.25 10.57
N ALA A 50 13.51 6.80 9.79
CA ALA A 50 14.87 7.32 9.76
C ALA A 50 15.06 8.50 8.78
N GLY A 51 14.16 8.66 7.80
CA GLY A 51 14.18 9.77 6.84
C GLY A 51 13.21 9.59 5.68
N THR A 52 13.20 10.56 4.77
CA THR A 52 12.44 10.47 3.51
C THR A 52 13.26 9.81 2.41
N CYS A 53 12.59 9.18 1.44
CA CYS A 53 13.26 8.52 0.32
C CYS A 53 12.67 8.86 -1.06
N GLU A 54 12.00 10.01 -1.22
CA GLU A 54 11.26 10.35 -2.46
C GLU A 54 12.00 10.07 -3.79
N SER A 55 13.30 10.34 -3.89
CA SER A 55 14.14 10.06 -5.08
C SER A 55 14.90 8.73 -5.03
N LYS A 56 14.90 8.05 -3.88
CA LYS A 56 15.65 6.82 -3.60
C LYS A 56 14.76 5.59 -3.37
N CYS A 57 13.45 5.76 -3.42
CA CYS A 57 12.45 4.72 -3.36
C CYS A 57 11.31 5.08 -4.33
N SER A 58 11.66 5.57 -5.52
CA SER A 58 10.69 5.93 -6.55
C SER A 58 10.03 4.66 -7.08
N TYR A 59 8.70 4.61 -7.01
CA TYR A 59 7.91 3.44 -7.39
C TYR A 59 6.84 3.85 -8.40
N ALA A 60 6.84 3.19 -9.56
CA ALA A 60 5.81 3.31 -10.56
C ALA A 60 5.30 1.93 -10.98
N PHE A 61 4.01 1.86 -11.33
CA PHE A 61 3.40 0.62 -11.78
C PHE A 61 2.32 0.85 -12.83
N ASN A 62 2.13 -0.14 -13.69
CA ASN A 62 0.97 -0.29 -14.55
C ASN A 62 0.78 -1.77 -14.85
N TYR A 63 -0.04 -2.43 -14.04
CA TYR A 63 -0.29 -3.86 -14.16
C TYR A 63 -1.34 -4.15 -15.25
N PRO A 64 -1.07 -5.09 -16.16
CA PRO A 64 -2.06 -5.52 -17.15
C PRO A 64 -3.26 -6.16 -16.47
N THR A 65 -4.39 -6.23 -17.14
CA THR A 65 -5.52 -7.03 -16.63
C THR A 65 -5.27 -8.53 -16.87
N THR A 66 -5.66 -9.38 -15.91
CA THR A 66 -5.65 -10.84 -16.02
C THR A 66 -7.05 -11.41 -15.87
N ASN A 67 -7.33 -12.50 -16.57
CA ASN A 67 -8.55 -13.29 -16.46
C ASN A 67 -8.27 -14.78 -16.16
N ASN A 68 -7.00 -15.19 -16.11
CA ASN A 68 -6.60 -16.57 -15.89
C ASN A 68 -5.86 -16.74 -14.56
N THR A 69 -6.61 -16.61 -13.47
CA THR A 69 -6.04 -16.74 -12.12
C THR A 69 -6.38 -18.09 -11.52
N THR A 70 -5.36 -18.77 -11.00
CA THR A 70 -5.51 -19.92 -10.11
C THR A 70 -5.15 -19.49 -8.70
N VAL A 71 -6.04 -19.74 -7.75
CA VAL A 71 -5.81 -19.56 -6.31
C VAL A 71 -5.47 -20.90 -5.71
N SER A 72 -4.32 -20.99 -5.05
CA SER A 72 -3.80 -22.17 -4.38
C SER A 72 -3.71 -21.93 -2.87
N ASN A 73 -4.16 -22.90 -2.09
CA ASN A 73 -4.07 -22.88 -0.64
C ASN A 73 -2.80 -23.61 -0.19
N TYR A 74 -1.88 -22.88 0.44
CA TYR A 74 -0.62 -23.42 0.98
C TYR A 74 -0.70 -23.74 2.48
N GLY A 75 -1.89 -23.66 3.07
CA GLY A 75 -2.16 -23.87 4.49
C GLY A 75 -1.83 -22.65 5.35
N ALA A 76 -0.69 -22.00 5.12
CA ALA A 76 -0.30 -20.78 5.85
C ALA A 76 -0.69 -19.47 5.14
N TYR A 77 -1.02 -19.57 3.85
CA TYR A 77 -1.44 -18.45 3.01
C TYR A 77 -2.20 -18.97 1.80
N LEU A 78 -2.98 -18.07 1.19
CA LEU A 78 -3.44 -18.26 -0.18
C LEU A 78 -2.44 -17.59 -1.11
N GLN A 79 -2.15 -18.21 -2.25
CA GLN A 79 -1.36 -17.60 -3.31
C GLN A 79 -2.12 -17.71 -4.61
N PHE A 80 -2.06 -16.68 -5.43
CA PHE A 80 -2.70 -16.68 -6.72
C PHE A 80 -1.77 -16.21 -7.84
N THR A 81 -2.01 -16.79 -9.02
CA THR A 81 -1.23 -16.53 -10.22
C THR A 81 -1.59 -15.18 -10.82
N TYR A 82 -0.66 -14.64 -11.59
CA TYR A 82 -0.86 -13.45 -12.39
C TYR A 82 -0.23 -13.68 -13.75
N ASP A 83 -0.91 -13.28 -14.82
CA ASP A 83 -0.36 -13.44 -16.15
C ASP A 83 0.87 -12.56 -16.33
N LEU A 84 1.91 -13.14 -16.93
CA LEU A 84 3.10 -12.40 -17.30
C LEU A 84 2.77 -11.45 -18.46
N SER A 85 3.30 -10.24 -18.37
CA SER A 85 3.26 -9.27 -19.46
C SER A 85 4.55 -9.32 -20.26
N ASN A 86 4.48 -8.97 -21.55
CA ASN A 86 5.66 -8.74 -22.39
C ASN A 86 6.43 -7.47 -21.97
N THR A 87 5.77 -6.55 -21.28
CA THR A 87 6.36 -5.35 -20.70
C THR A 87 6.32 -5.43 -19.18
N SER A 88 7.43 -5.08 -18.54
CA SER A 88 7.51 -5.09 -17.09
C SER A 88 6.51 -4.08 -16.49
N PRO A 89 5.60 -4.53 -15.60
CA PRO A 89 4.55 -3.67 -15.06
C PRO A 89 5.01 -2.77 -13.92
N VAL A 90 6.26 -2.87 -13.46
CA VAL A 90 6.77 -2.14 -12.28
C VAL A 90 8.15 -1.60 -12.56
N LEU A 91 8.34 -0.33 -12.19
CA LEU A 91 9.64 0.32 -12.12
C LEU A 91 9.88 0.76 -10.68
N TYR A 92 10.97 0.31 -10.07
CA TYR A 92 11.40 0.74 -8.74
C TYR A 92 12.87 1.12 -8.77
N ASN A 93 13.19 2.37 -8.43
CA ASN A 93 14.56 2.92 -8.50
C ASN A 93 15.27 2.58 -9.82
N ASN A 94 14.59 2.85 -10.94
CA ASN A 94 15.08 2.59 -12.30
C ASN A 94 15.32 1.10 -12.65
N THR A 95 14.92 0.17 -11.77
CA THR A 95 14.98 -1.27 -12.04
C THR A 95 13.57 -1.76 -12.40
N SER A 96 13.46 -2.47 -13.51
CA SER A 96 12.21 -3.06 -13.99
C SER A 96 11.95 -4.40 -13.30
N TYR A 97 10.69 -4.67 -12.96
CA TYR A 97 10.26 -5.83 -12.19
C TYR A 97 9.05 -6.53 -12.80
N ASN A 98 9.05 -7.86 -12.78
CA ASN A 98 7.91 -8.70 -13.15
C ASN A 98 7.24 -9.29 -11.91
N VAL A 99 5.91 -9.36 -11.93
CA VAL A 99 5.15 -10.06 -10.87
C VAL A 99 5.54 -11.53 -10.88
N SER A 100 5.85 -12.07 -9.71
CA SER A 100 6.23 -13.48 -9.55
C SER A 100 5.20 -14.27 -8.76
N SER A 101 4.62 -13.66 -7.72
CA SER A 101 3.53 -14.26 -6.96
C SER A 101 2.77 -13.22 -6.17
N ILE A 102 1.50 -13.52 -5.88
CA ILE A 102 0.66 -12.71 -5.01
C ILE A 102 0.16 -13.62 -3.90
N SER A 103 0.52 -13.32 -2.66
CA SER A 103 0.13 -14.12 -1.49
C SER A 103 -0.69 -13.27 -0.51
N ILE A 104 -1.66 -13.90 0.15
CA ILE A 104 -2.47 -13.27 1.19
C ILE A 104 -2.26 -14.05 2.48
N TYR A 105 -1.94 -13.34 3.55
CA TYR A 105 -1.67 -13.88 4.89
C TYR A 105 -2.71 -13.40 5.88
N SER A 106 -3.03 -14.24 6.88
CA SER A 106 -3.76 -13.86 8.08
C SER A 106 -3.16 -14.58 9.29
N PRO A 107 -2.74 -13.88 10.36
CA PRO A 107 -2.74 -12.43 10.50
C PRO A 107 -1.64 -11.74 9.63
N SER A 108 -1.48 -10.42 9.76
CA SER A 108 -0.41 -9.69 9.04
C SER A 108 0.99 -10.17 9.42
N LEU A 109 1.94 -10.08 8.48
CA LEU A 109 3.34 -10.41 8.74
C LEU A 109 4.07 -9.22 9.37
N HIS A 110 3.67 -7.98 9.08
CA HIS A 110 4.21 -6.82 9.78
C HIS A 110 3.39 -6.46 11.01
N LYS A 111 4.00 -5.68 11.90
CA LYS A 111 3.28 -4.90 12.89
C LYS A 111 3.04 -3.49 12.36
N TYR A 112 1.94 -2.88 12.77
CA TYR A 112 1.56 -1.52 12.49
C TYR A 112 1.35 -0.81 13.82
N ASN A 113 2.23 0.13 14.15
CA ASN A 113 2.27 0.77 15.47
C ASN A 113 2.22 -0.26 16.62
N ASN A 114 3.04 -1.30 16.51
CA ASN A 114 3.14 -2.45 17.43
C ASN A 114 1.92 -3.40 17.48
N THR A 115 0.88 -3.13 16.69
CA THR A 115 -0.31 -3.98 16.59
C THR A 115 -0.29 -4.84 15.32
N THR A 116 -1.01 -5.95 15.32
CA THR A 116 -1.12 -6.82 14.15
C THR A 116 -2.40 -6.50 13.39
N ALA A 117 -2.32 -6.35 12.07
CA ALA A 117 -3.48 -6.16 11.21
C ALA A 117 -4.22 -7.50 10.94
N ASN A 118 -5.41 -7.43 10.36
CA ASN A 118 -6.22 -8.64 10.12
C ASN A 118 -5.56 -9.59 9.11
N GLY A 119 -4.75 -9.06 8.20
CA GLY A 119 -3.98 -9.81 7.22
C GLY A 119 -3.10 -8.89 6.40
N GLU A 120 -2.44 -9.43 5.38
CA GLU A 120 -1.62 -8.69 4.42
C GLU A 120 -1.70 -9.32 3.03
N VAL A 121 -1.78 -8.48 2.00
CA VAL A 121 -1.46 -8.87 0.62
C VAL A 121 0.02 -8.58 0.40
N VAL A 122 0.74 -9.56 -0.12
CA VAL A 122 2.16 -9.48 -0.45
C VAL A 122 2.33 -9.81 -1.92
N ILE A 123 2.71 -8.81 -2.71
CA ILE A 123 2.99 -8.95 -4.14
C ILE A 123 4.51 -9.02 -4.30
N ARG A 124 5.02 -10.19 -4.66
CA ARG A 124 6.44 -10.43 -4.88
C ARG A 124 6.78 -10.19 -6.34
N HIS A 125 7.83 -9.43 -6.57
CA HIS A 125 8.37 -9.19 -7.90
C HIS A 125 9.81 -9.69 -8.01
N THR A 126 10.15 -10.16 -9.22
CA THR A 126 11.52 -10.52 -9.59
C THR A 126 12.04 -9.44 -10.54
N PRO A 127 13.26 -8.92 -10.35
CA PRO A 127 13.82 -7.94 -11.27
C PRO A 127 14.04 -8.57 -12.65
N VAL A 128 13.89 -7.75 -13.70
CA VAL A 128 14.15 -8.16 -15.08
C VAL A 128 15.65 -8.37 -15.31
N SER A 129 16.50 -7.55 -14.69
CA SER A 129 17.96 -7.66 -14.77
C SER A 129 18.62 -7.21 -13.47
N GLY A 130 19.37 -8.11 -12.83
CA GLY A 130 20.12 -7.84 -11.60
C GLY A 130 19.27 -7.41 -10.40
N GLY A 131 19.91 -7.26 -9.23
CA GLY A 131 19.25 -6.68 -8.04
C GLY A 131 18.42 -7.64 -7.20
N ASN A 132 17.85 -7.09 -6.13
CA ASN A 132 17.05 -7.83 -5.16
C ASN A 132 15.59 -7.94 -5.62
N PRO A 133 14.87 -9.02 -5.25
CA PRO A 133 13.41 -9.07 -5.35
C PRO A 133 12.74 -7.92 -4.61
N LEU A 134 11.66 -7.40 -5.18
CA LEU A 134 10.84 -6.33 -4.60
C LEU A 134 9.53 -6.90 -4.06
N TYR A 135 9.19 -6.55 -2.82
CA TYR A 135 7.94 -6.93 -2.17
C TYR A 135 7.09 -5.70 -1.93
N ILE A 136 5.84 -5.76 -2.38
CA ILE A 136 4.84 -4.73 -2.10
C ILE A 136 3.84 -5.31 -1.13
N ILE A 137 3.74 -4.70 0.05
CA ILE A 137 2.94 -5.21 1.17
C ILE A 137 1.84 -4.21 1.49
N ILE A 138 0.60 -4.69 1.48
CA ILE A 138 -0.59 -3.88 1.73
C ILE A 138 -1.38 -4.53 2.88
N PRO A 139 -1.63 -3.83 3.99
CA PRO A 139 -2.38 -4.38 5.11
C PRO A 139 -3.85 -4.64 4.75
N LEU A 140 -4.45 -5.62 5.44
CA LEU A 140 -5.89 -5.88 5.43
C LEU A 140 -6.50 -5.50 6.76
N SER A 141 -7.65 -4.83 6.71
CA SER A 141 -8.38 -4.41 7.92
C SER A 141 -9.88 -4.49 7.70
N THR A 142 -10.62 -4.87 8.75
CA THR A 142 -12.09 -4.79 8.79
C THR A 142 -12.63 -3.37 8.76
N GLY A 143 -11.81 -2.39 9.14
CA GLY A 143 -12.07 -0.96 8.95
C GLY A 143 -11.31 -0.36 7.76
N GLY A 144 -10.78 -1.18 6.85
CA GLY A 144 -10.02 -0.74 5.68
C GLY A 144 -10.90 -0.17 4.57
N LEU A 145 -10.26 0.37 3.53
CA LEU A 145 -10.92 1.01 2.40
C LEU A 145 -11.59 -0.03 1.48
N THR A 146 -12.85 0.20 1.12
CA THR A 146 -13.53 -0.58 0.07
C THR A 146 -13.08 -0.10 -1.30
N THR A 147 -12.29 -0.91 -1.98
CA THR A 147 -11.75 -0.66 -3.33
C THR A 147 -12.08 -1.80 -4.28
N ASN A 148 -11.80 -1.65 -5.57
CA ASN A 148 -11.86 -2.79 -6.51
C ASN A 148 -10.97 -3.96 -6.03
N GLY A 149 -9.80 -3.67 -5.44
CA GLY A 149 -8.93 -4.68 -4.82
C GLY A 149 -9.63 -5.44 -3.68
N SER A 150 -10.44 -4.76 -2.86
CA SER A 150 -11.23 -5.42 -1.81
C SER A 150 -12.28 -6.40 -2.37
N GLN A 151 -12.88 -6.09 -3.52
CA GLN A 151 -13.84 -6.98 -4.18
C GLN A 151 -13.15 -8.20 -4.80
N VAL A 152 -11.96 -8.02 -5.39
CA VAL A 152 -11.13 -9.13 -5.87
C VAL A 152 -10.73 -10.02 -4.70
N LEU A 153 -10.29 -9.43 -3.59
CA LEU A 153 -9.92 -10.14 -2.37
C LEU A 153 -11.09 -11.00 -1.85
N SER A 154 -12.29 -10.42 -1.78
CA SER A 154 -13.51 -11.13 -1.39
C SER A 154 -13.78 -12.33 -2.30
N ARG A 155 -13.73 -12.15 -3.62
CA ARG A 155 -13.90 -13.24 -4.60
C ARG A 155 -12.87 -14.35 -4.42
N VAL A 156 -11.59 -14.00 -4.25
CA VAL A 156 -10.49 -14.94 -4.03
C VAL A 156 -10.70 -15.77 -2.76
N ILE A 157 -11.03 -15.11 -1.64
CA ILE A 157 -11.26 -15.77 -0.36
C ILE A 157 -12.46 -16.71 -0.43
N ASN A 158 -13.58 -16.25 -1.01
CA ASN A 158 -14.78 -17.06 -1.16
C ASN A 158 -14.57 -18.25 -2.10
N ALA A 159 -13.89 -18.05 -3.23
CA ALA A 159 -13.54 -19.13 -4.16
C ALA A 159 -12.67 -20.19 -3.48
N ALA A 160 -11.63 -19.77 -2.75
CA ALA A 160 -10.77 -20.68 -2.01
C ALA A 160 -11.53 -21.38 -0.87
N GLY A 161 -12.35 -20.65 -0.10
CA GLY A 161 -13.16 -21.23 0.97
C GLY A 161 -14.12 -22.31 0.49
N LYS A 162 -14.71 -22.12 -0.69
CA LYS A 162 -15.67 -23.07 -1.27
C LYS A 162 -15.00 -24.25 -1.99
N SER A 163 -13.89 -24.01 -2.69
CA SER A 163 -13.35 -24.99 -3.66
C SER A 163 -11.91 -25.43 -3.38
N ALA A 164 -11.18 -24.72 -2.52
CA ALA A 164 -9.82 -25.07 -2.09
C ALA A 164 -9.58 -24.81 -0.57
N PRO A 165 -10.41 -25.36 0.33
CA PRO A 165 -10.37 -25.01 1.76
C PRO A 165 -9.16 -25.56 2.52
N SER A 166 -8.45 -26.54 1.94
CA SER A 166 -7.34 -27.24 2.60
C SER A 166 -6.03 -27.05 1.83
N ALA A 167 -4.90 -27.13 2.56
CA ALA A 167 -3.57 -27.05 1.98
C ALA A 167 -3.38 -28.04 0.81
N GLY A 168 -2.72 -27.59 -0.25
CA GLY A 168 -2.48 -28.35 -1.49
C GLY A 168 -3.64 -28.35 -2.47
N LYS A 169 -4.78 -27.73 -2.15
CA LYS A 169 -5.91 -27.55 -3.08
C LYS A 169 -5.80 -26.22 -3.82
N ASN A 170 -6.41 -26.16 -5.00
CA ASN A 170 -6.48 -24.96 -5.82
C ASN A 170 -7.86 -24.84 -6.50
N THR A 171 -8.14 -23.63 -6.99
CA THR A 171 -9.32 -23.32 -7.80
C THR A 171 -9.00 -22.19 -8.77
N ASN A 172 -9.60 -22.24 -9.95
CA ASN A 172 -9.59 -21.15 -10.94
C ASN A 172 -11.00 -20.58 -11.19
N LYS A 173 -12.01 -21.05 -10.43
CA LYS A 173 -13.41 -20.64 -10.58
C LYS A 173 -13.77 -19.53 -9.62
N GLY A 174 -14.56 -18.57 -10.09
CA GLY A 174 -15.15 -17.52 -9.24
C GLY A 174 -14.23 -16.33 -8.94
N ILE A 175 -13.00 -16.30 -9.49
CA ILE A 175 -12.06 -15.19 -9.29
C ILE A 175 -12.34 -14.06 -10.28
N GLY A 176 -12.64 -14.38 -11.53
CA GLY A 176 -12.94 -13.44 -12.61
C GLY A 176 -11.75 -12.54 -12.98
N GLU A 177 -12.03 -11.52 -13.78
CA GLU A 177 -11.04 -10.56 -14.27
C GLU A 177 -10.63 -9.56 -13.19
N PHE A 178 -9.34 -9.16 -13.16
CA PHE A 178 -8.83 -8.06 -12.35
C PHE A 178 -7.45 -7.54 -12.81
N THR A 179 -7.08 -6.37 -12.30
CA THR A 179 -5.71 -5.81 -12.40
C THR A 179 -5.16 -5.54 -11.00
N LEU A 180 -3.88 -5.78 -10.79
CA LEU A 180 -3.16 -5.40 -9.56
C LEU A 180 -3.16 -3.89 -9.31
N ASN A 181 -3.41 -3.04 -10.33
CA ASN A 181 -3.62 -1.61 -10.14
C ASN A 181 -4.70 -1.31 -9.08
N SER A 182 -5.68 -2.21 -8.95
CA SER A 182 -6.79 -2.07 -7.99
C SER A 182 -6.40 -2.32 -6.54
N PHE A 183 -5.22 -2.92 -6.29
CA PHE A 183 -4.72 -3.23 -4.96
C PHE A 183 -3.81 -2.13 -4.41
N ILE A 184 -3.06 -1.44 -5.27
CA ILE A 184 -2.03 -0.50 -4.82
C ILE A 184 -2.64 0.85 -4.40
N PRO A 185 -2.48 1.29 -3.15
CA PRO A 185 -2.93 2.62 -2.74
C PRO A 185 -2.08 3.73 -3.40
N MET A 186 -2.72 4.74 -3.99
CA MET A 186 -2.06 5.96 -4.48
C MET A 186 -1.79 6.94 -3.33
N LYS A 187 -1.04 6.48 -2.32
CA LYS A 187 -0.75 7.16 -1.07
C LYS A 187 0.71 6.98 -0.68
N GLN A 188 1.16 7.74 0.32
CA GLN A 188 2.49 7.56 0.89
C GLN A 188 2.72 6.12 1.37
N PHE A 189 3.97 5.67 1.28
CA PHE A 189 4.37 4.34 1.70
C PHE A 189 5.71 4.37 2.43
N TYR A 190 5.99 3.30 3.16
CA TYR A 190 7.27 3.06 3.79
C TYR A 190 8.16 2.19 2.92
N SER A 191 9.46 2.40 2.98
CA SER A 191 10.45 1.63 2.26
C SER A 191 11.56 1.17 3.20
N TYR A 192 11.98 -0.07 3.06
CA TYR A 192 13.18 -0.58 3.70
C TYR A 192 13.78 -1.73 2.88
N THR A 193 15.06 -1.98 3.09
CA THR A 193 15.81 -3.01 2.36
C THR A 193 16.49 -3.93 3.36
N THR A 194 16.32 -5.23 3.17
CA THR A 194 17.07 -6.27 3.87
C THR A 194 18.19 -6.80 2.99
N SER A 195 19.02 -7.71 3.49
CA SER A 195 20.02 -8.39 2.66
C SER A 195 19.46 -9.27 1.54
N LYS A 196 18.14 -9.52 1.51
CA LYS A 196 17.50 -10.45 0.57
C LYS A 196 16.41 -9.82 -0.31
N MET A 197 15.92 -8.65 0.05
CA MET A 197 14.76 -8.05 -0.62
C MET A 197 14.62 -6.57 -0.31
N ASP A 198 14.04 -5.86 -1.26
CA ASP A 198 13.50 -4.51 -1.08
C ASP A 198 12.01 -4.60 -0.76
N CYS A 199 11.54 -3.76 0.15
CA CYS A 199 10.15 -3.75 0.62
C CYS A 199 9.54 -2.36 0.49
N ILE A 200 8.36 -2.31 -0.11
CA ILE A 200 7.40 -1.20 -0.04
C ILE A 200 6.25 -1.66 0.83
N VAL A 201 5.93 -0.92 1.90
CA VAL A 201 4.85 -1.27 2.82
C VAL A 201 3.93 -0.08 3.03
N PHE A 202 2.63 -0.28 2.82
CA PHE A 202 1.63 0.76 3.04
C PHE A 202 1.19 0.82 4.51
N ASP A 203 0.91 2.02 5.00
CA ASP A 203 0.39 2.22 6.35
C ASP A 203 -0.98 1.55 6.57
N ILE A 204 -1.32 1.23 7.83
CA ILE A 204 -2.61 0.67 8.21
C ILE A 204 -3.80 1.57 7.83
N SER A 205 -3.60 2.89 7.78
CA SER A 205 -4.61 3.85 7.29
C SER A 205 -4.96 3.68 5.81
N ASN A 206 -4.11 3.00 5.04
CA ASN A 206 -4.31 2.67 3.63
C ASN A 206 -4.65 1.19 3.41
N ALA A 207 -5.07 0.48 4.46
CA ALA A 207 -5.41 -0.93 4.38
C ALA A 207 -6.58 -1.19 3.42
N ILE A 208 -6.52 -2.32 2.71
CA ILE A 208 -7.63 -2.83 1.93
C ILE A 208 -8.67 -3.40 2.90
N GLY A 209 -9.94 -3.05 2.67
CA GLY A 209 -11.08 -3.53 3.43
C GLY A 209 -11.29 -5.04 3.25
N ILE A 210 -11.48 -5.76 4.35
CA ILE A 210 -11.98 -7.14 4.36
C ILE A 210 -13.20 -7.22 5.27
N ASN A 211 -14.35 -7.67 4.76
CA ASN A 211 -15.54 -7.77 5.61
C ASN A 211 -15.39 -8.91 6.63
N ASN A 212 -16.22 -8.88 7.68
CA ASN A 212 -16.12 -9.83 8.78
C ASN A 212 -16.37 -11.28 8.37
N ASP A 213 -17.21 -11.53 7.36
CA ASP A 213 -17.55 -12.90 6.95
C ASP A 213 -16.42 -13.51 6.09
N ASP A 214 -15.85 -12.73 5.18
CA ASP A 214 -14.65 -13.10 4.43
C ASP A 214 -13.47 -13.35 5.37
N LEU A 215 -13.30 -12.51 6.40
CA LEU A 215 -12.23 -12.71 7.38
C LEU A 215 -12.42 -14.02 8.18
N LYS A 216 -13.66 -14.39 8.52
CA LYS A 216 -13.95 -15.69 9.17
C LYS A 216 -13.60 -16.85 8.24
N ILE A 217 -14.04 -16.79 6.97
CA ILE A 217 -13.70 -17.81 5.96
C ILE A 217 -12.18 -17.93 5.84
N PHE A 218 -11.50 -16.81 5.70
CA PHE A 218 -10.06 -16.77 5.50
C PHE A 218 -9.31 -17.39 6.68
N LYS A 219 -9.62 -16.99 7.92
CA LYS A 219 -9.02 -17.55 9.14
C LYS A 219 -9.31 -19.04 9.33
N ASN A 220 -10.38 -19.57 8.75
CA ASN A 220 -10.68 -21.00 8.82
C ASN A 220 -9.83 -21.83 7.84
N ILE A 221 -9.43 -21.25 6.70
CA ILE A 221 -8.72 -21.96 5.63
C ILE A 221 -7.21 -21.68 5.60
N VAL A 222 -6.74 -20.62 6.27
CA VAL A 222 -5.30 -20.36 6.47
C VAL A 222 -4.93 -20.28 7.95
N LYS A 223 -3.74 -20.76 8.27
CA LYS A 223 -3.12 -20.70 9.60
C LYS A 223 -2.01 -19.65 9.63
N SER A 224 -1.70 -19.14 10.81
CA SER A 224 -0.54 -18.25 11.00
C SER A 224 0.75 -18.89 10.50
N VAL A 225 1.61 -18.09 9.89
CA VAL A 225 2.92 -18.56 9.41
C VAL A 225 3.79 -19.03 10.59
N PRO A 226 4.56 -20.12 10.43
CA PRO A 226 5.43 -20.64 11.49
C PRO A 226 6.70 -19.79 11.67
N SER A 227 7.12 -19.08 10.62
CA SER A 227 8.30 -18.20 10.62
C SER A 227 8.04 -16.99 9.75
N ASN A 228 8.49 -15.83 10.21
CA ASN A 228 8.28 -14.55 9.54
C ASN A 228 9.57 -14.08 8.85
N PRO A 229 9.57 -13.88 7.52
CA PRO A 229 10.76 -13.42 6.81
C PRO A 229 11.08 -11.92 7.05
N PHE A 230 10.14 -11.12 7.57
CA PHE A 230 10.28 -9.68 7.74
C PHE A 230 10.75 -9.31 9.15
N THR A 231 12.07 -9.17 9.32
CA THR A 231 12.72 -8.88 10.60
C THR A 231 13.16 -7.41 10.69
N ALA A 232 13.15 -6.85 11.91
CA ALA A 232 13.32 -5.42 12.19
C ALA A 232 14.76 -4.90 12.13
N THR A 233 15.62 -5.47 11.28
CA THR A 233 17.06 -5.19 11.29
C THR A 233 17.45 -3.93 10.50
N THR A 234 16.48 -3.16 10.00
CA THR A 234 16.70 -2.17 8.94
C THR A 234 15.98 -0.85 9.23
N SER A 235 16.62 0.26 8.87
CA SER A 235 16.01 1.59 8.93
C SER A 235 14.79 1.70 8.01
N LEU A 236 13.72 2.28 8.52
CA LEU A 236 12.49 2.54 7.76
C LEU A 236 12.54 3.95 7.17
N PHE A 237 12.27 4.08 5.88
CA PHE A 237 12.18 5.36 5.18
C PHE A 237 10.74 5.59 4.71
N ILE A 238 10.38 6.84 4.42
CA ILE A 238 9.05 7.19 3.93
C ILE A 238 9.11 7.86 2.56
N ASN A 239 8.25 7.41 1.64
CA ASN A 239 7.92 8.12 0.41
C ASN A 239 6.59 8.84 0.59
N THR A 240 6.65 10.16 0.77
CA THR A 240 5.50 11.05 0.95
C THR A 240 4.74 11.33 -0.35
N LYS A 241 5.38 11.18 -1.52
CA LYS A 241 4.75 11.37 -2.84
C LYS A 241 3.84 10.20 -3.22
N GLY A 242 4.14 9.01 -2.71
CA GLY A 242 3.45 7.79 -3.09
C GLY A 242 3.86 7.30 -4.48
N PRO A 243 3.17 6.28 -5.01
CA PRO A 243 3.50 5.70 -6.30
C PRO A 243 3.01 6.53 -7.50
N SER A 244 3.55 6.20 -8.67
CA SER A 244 3.14 6.75 -9.97
C SER A 244 2.49 5.68 -10.86
N ASN A 245 1.49 6.08 -11.66
CA ASN A 245 0.90 5.21 -12.69
C ASN A 245 1.62 5.33 -14.05
N SER A 246 2.65 6.19 -14.13
CA SER A 246 3.48 6.35 -15.31
C SER A 246 4.78 5.57 -15.12
N LEU A 247 4.98 4.55 -15.95
CA LEU A 247 6.23 3.80 -16.04
C LEU A 247 7.36 4.59 -16.71
N SER A 248 7.10 5.82 -17.15
CA SER A 248 8.15 6.78 -17.51
C SER A 248 8.87 7.16 -16.23
N GLY A 249 10.01 6.49 -15.99
CA GLY A 249 10.90 6.84 -14.90
C GLY A 249 11.17 8.34 -14.92
N GLY A 250 10.95 9.01 -13.79
CA GLY A 250 11.21 10.43 -13.65
C GLY A 250 12.71 10.74 -13.77
N SER A 251 13.20 10.81 -15.01
CA SER A 251 14.48 11.37 -15.42
C SER A 251 14.57 11.33 -16.96
N ASP A 252 13.76 12.13 -17.67
CA ASP A 252 14.03 12.50 -19.06
C ASP A 252 15.16 13.55 -19.13
N ILE A 253 16.30 13.28 -18.49
CA ILE A 253 17.57 13.82 -18.95
C ILE A 253 18.17 12.73 -19.81
N TYR A 254 17.77 12.72 -21.08
CA TYR A 254 18.52 12.04 -22.12
C TYR A 254 19.88 12.76 -22.23
N ILE A 255 20.87 12.30 -21.45
CA ILE A 255 22.27 12.67 -21.69
C ILE A 255 22.70 11.84 -22.89
N ASP A 256 22.57 12.45 -24.07
CA ASP A 256 23.15 11.93 -25.29
C ASP A 256 24.67 11.87 -25.10
N CYS A 257 25.21 10.71 -24.77
CA CYS A 257 26.64 10.46 -24.85
C CYS A 257 27.01 10.39 -26.33
N GLN A 258 27.10 11.55 -26.98
CA GLN A 258 27.63 11.61 -28.33
C GLN A 258 29.12 11.25 -28.27
N PRO A 259 29.59 10.27 -29.06
CA PRO A 259 31.01 10.06 -29.23
C PRO A 259 31.62 11.31 -29.86
N THR A 260 32.65 11.87 -29.23
CA THR A 260 33.42 12.98 -29.78
C THR A 260 34.36 12.46 -30.86
N ASP A 261 33.80 12.13 -32.02
CA ASP A 261 34.59 11.94 -33.23
C ASP A 261 34.58 13.26 -34.01
N LYS A 262 35.68 13.98 -33.85
CA LYS A 262 36.06 15.10 -34.68
C LYS A 262 36.00 14.69 -36.16
N VAL A 263 35.07 15.23 -36.93
CA VAL A 263 35.36 15.76 -38.28
C VAL A 263 34.28 16.74 -38.73
N MET A 264 34.76 17.78 -39.41
CA MET A 264 34.06 18.99 -39.79
C MET A 264 33.04 18.77 -40.92
N GLY A 265 31.90 19.46 -40.85
CA GLY A 265 30.94 19.52 -41.95
C GLY A 265 29.79 20.48 -41.68
N GLU A 266 29.94 21.71 -42.19
CA GLU A 266 28.96 22.76 -42.50
C GLU A 266 27.67 22.97 -41.68
N VAL A 267 27.60 24.21 -41.16
CA VAL A 267 26.45 24.85 -40.56
C VAL A 267 25.40 25.19 -41.62
N THR A 268 24.22 24.57 -41.54
CA THR A 268 22.97 25.16 -42.04
C THR A 268 22.08 25.50 -40.85
N LYS A 269 22.03 26.80 -40.52
CA LYS A 269 21.12 27.36 -39.52
C LYS A 269 19.74 27.51 -40.13
N ASP A 270 18.86 26.55 -39.91
CA ASP A 270 17.43 26.82 -39.97
C ASP A 270 16.97 27.41 -38.63
N LYS A 271 16.82 28.75 -38.63
CA LYS A 271 16.05 29.46 -37.61
C LYS A 271 14.57 29.42 -38.00
N LYS A 272 13.77 28.72 -37.21
CA LYS A 272 12.38 29.01 -36.79
C LYS A 272 11.83 27.72 -36.15
N SER A 273 11.08 27.70 -35.05
CA SER A 273 10.27 28.72 -34.40
C SER A 273 10.14 28.31 -32.93
N VAL A 274 10.50 29.20 -32.00
CA VAL A 274 10.05 29.08 -30.61
C VAL A 274 8.58 29.45 -30.62
N ASN A 275 7.71 28.46 -30.69
CA ASN A 275 6.29 28.54 -30.34
C ASN A 275 5.88 27.16 -29.84
N ASP A 276 6.16 26.87 -28.56
CA ASP A 276 5.43 25.81 -27.86
C ASP A 276 4.87 26.41 -26.56
N LEU A 277 3.82 27.19 -26.74
CA LEU A 277 2.98 27.67 -25.66
C LEU A 277 1.54 27.30 -26.03
N GLY A 278 1.02 26.27 -25.37
CA GLY A 278 -0.38 25.91 -25.40
C GLY A 278 -0.66 24.66 -26.23
N SER A 279 -0.53 23.50 -25.58
CA SER A 279 -1.23 22.30 -26.02
C SER A 279 -2.72 22.64 -26.23
N GLN A 280 -3.23 22.29 -27.40
CA GLN A 280 -4.56 22.63 -27.91
C GLN A 280 -5.71 22.19 -26.97
N GLU A 281 -5.44 21.21 -26.11
CA GLU A 281 -6.34 20.73 -25.04
C GLU A 281 -6.51 21.75 -23.90
N ASN A 282 -5.46 22.49 -23.53
CA ASN A 282 -5.49 23.47 -22.43
C ASN A 282 -6.17 24.79 -22.82
N LEU A 283 -6.16 25.14 -24.11
CA LEU A 283 -6.82 26.34 -24.62
C LEU A 283 -8.36 26.25 -24.51
N MET A 284 -8.92 25.04 -24.73
CA MET A 284 -10.35 24.81 -24.59
C MET A 284 -10.80 24.93 -23.13
N TYR A 285 -10.04 24.41 -22.17
CA TYR A 285 -10.35 24.59 -20.75
C TYR A 285 -10.29 26.05 -20.31
N LEU A 286 -9.31 26.83 -20.79
CA LEU A 286 -9.23 28.26 -20.49
C LEU A 286 -10.43 29.03 -21.05
N LEU A 287 -10.89 28.72 -22.25
CA LEU A 287 -12.11 29.31 -22.83
C LEU A 287 -13.36 29.00 -21.99
N TYR A 288 -13.50 27.76 -21.51
CA TYR A 288 -14.61 27.40 -20.61
C TYR A 288 -14.61 28.18 -19.30
N VAL A 289 -13.44 28.39 -18.69
CA VAL A 289 -13.32 29.17 -17.44
C VAL A 289 -13.69 30.63 -17.67
N VAL A 290 -13.28 31.24 -18.80
CA VAL A 290 -13.62 32.63 -19.13
C VAL A 290 -15.12 32.79 -19.36
N VAL A 291 -15.76 31.88 -20.11
CA VAL A 291 -17.21 31.89 -20.34
C VAL A 291 -17.98 31.73 -19.03
N PHE A 292 -17.53 30.83 -18.15
CA PHE A 292 -18.15 30.60 -16.85
C PHE A 292 -18.09 31.83 -15.94
N MET A 293 -16.95 32.52 -15.90
CA MET A 293 -16.81 33.78 -15.16
C MET A 293 -17.74 34.87 -15.69
N PHE A 294 -17.95 34.93 -17.01
CA PHE A 294 -18.84 35.89 -17.64
C PHE A 294 -20.32 35.63 -17.26
N LEU A 295 -20.73 34.36 -17.21
CA LEU A 295 -22.07 33.97 -16.78
C LEU A 295 -22.36 34.34 -15.32
N ILE A 296 -21.38 34.12 -14.43
CA ILE A 296 -21.50 34.55 -13.02
C ILE A 296 -21.64 36.07 -12.91
N PHE A 297 -20.87 36.82 -13.70
CA PHE A 297 -20.94 38.29 -13.70
C PHE A 297 -22.30 38.82 -14.18
N ILE A 298 -22.88 38.20 -15.21
CA ILE A 298 -24.23 38.53 -15.69
C ILE A 298 -25.27 38.24 -14.61
N LEU A 299 -25.22 37.06 -13.99
CA LEU A 299 -26.13 36.69 -12.89
C LEU A 299 -26.03 37.66 -11.71
N TYR A 300 -24.82 38.04 -11.31
CA TYR A 300 -24.60 39.02 -10.26
C TYR A 300 -25.19 40.40 -10.60
N SER A 301 -25.02 40.84 -11.86
CA SER A 301 -25.56 42.11 -12.34
C SER A 301 -27.10 42.12 -12.34
N ILE A 302 -27.73 41.01 -12.73
CA ILE A 302 -29.19 40.85 -12.68
C ILE A 302 -29.69 40.89 -11.23
N MET A 303 -29.04 40.16 -10.32
CA MET A 303 -29.42 40.16 -8.90
C MET A 303 -29.31 41.55 -8.27
N LYS A 304 -28.27 42.31 -8.61
CA LYS A 304 -28.11 43.71 -8.16
C LYS A 304 -29.17 44.64 -8.75
N TYR A 305 -29.58 44.41 -10.00
CA TYR A 305 -30.64 45.19 -10.63
C TYR A 305 -32.01 44.91 -10.00
N LEU A 306 -32.31 43.64 -9.71
CA LEU A 306 -33.55 43.24 -9.04
C LEU A 306 -33.65 43.80 -7.61
N THR A 307 -32.56 43.82 -6.85
CA THR A 307 -32.56 44.43 -5.50
C THR A 307 -32.70 45.96 -5.56
N SER A 308 -32.22 46.62 -6.61
CA SER A 308 -32.44 48.04 -6.85
C SER A 308 -33.89 48.39 -7.21
N LEU A 309 -34.63 47.49 -7.85
CA LEU A 309 -36.04 47.71 -8.23
C LEU A 309 -37.00 47.61 -7.03
N GLY A 310 -36.61 46.89 -5.97
CA GLY A 310 -37.41 46.73 -4.75
C GLY A 310 -37.36 47.88 -3.74
N SER A 311 -36.60 48.95 -4.00
CA SER A 311 -36.38 50.04 -3.02
C SER A 311 -37.28 51.27 -3.21
N ASN A 312 -38.17 51.29 -4.20
CA ASN A 312 -39.02 52.46 -4.47
C ASN A 312 -40.51 52.07 -4.50
N SER A 313 -41.08 51.79 -3.33
CA SER A 313 -42.52 51.92 -3.07
C SER A 313 -42.77 52.38 -1.62
N GLU A 314 -42.98 53.70 -1.51
CA GLU A 314 -43.86 54.45 -0.57
C GLU A 314 -43.66 54.30 0.94
N THR A 315 -43.18 55.32 1.67
CA THR A 315 -43.77 56.63 2.06
C THR A 315 -44.92 56.59 3.09
N ASN A 316 -44.68 57.30 4.20
CA ASN A 316 -45.60 58.10 5.02
C ASN A 316 -46.60 57.44 6.00
N SER A 317 -46.33 57.56 7.31
CA SER A 317 -47.04 58.47 8.26
C SER A 317 -46.71 58.16 9.74
N PRO A 318 -46.34 59.15 10.58
CA PRO A 318 -46.40 59.02 12.03
C PRO A 318 -47.69 59.64 12.58
N MET A 319 -48.61 58.82 13.07
CA MET A 319 -49.83 59.29 13.74
C MET A 319 -49.55 59.53 15.23
N LYS A 320 -49.86 60.76 15.66
CA LYS A 320 -49.81 61.28 17.03
C LYS A 320 -50.79 60.53 17.96
N GLY A 321 -50.34 60.27 19.18
CA GLY A 321 -50.97 60.77 20.41
C GLY A 321 -52.38 60.27 20.82
N GLY A 322 -52.39 59.46 21.88
CA GLY A 322 -53.33 59.56 23.00
C GLY A 322 -54.63 58.76 22.89
N PHE A 323 -54.87 57.86 23.86
CA PHE A 323 -56.05 57.96 24.74
C PHE A 323 -55.98 56.98 25.93
N PHE A 324 -56.40 57.50 27.07
CA PHE A 324 -56.71 56.89 28.36
C PHE A 324 -57.37 55.49 28.32
N LYS A 325 -57.05 54.64 29.31
CA LYS A 325 -58.03 54.28 30.35
C LYS A 325 -57.41 53.59 31.58
N LYS A 326 -57.63 54.23 32.73
CA LYS A 326 -57.66 53.66 34.07
C LYS A 326 -58.55 52.40 34.10
N TYR A 327 -58.14 51.39 34.85
CA TYR A 327 -59.08 50.61 35.65
C TYR A 327 -58.58 50.53 37.09
N LYS A 328 -59.46 50.96 38.00
CA LYS A 328 -59.35 50.88 39.44
C LYS A 328 -60.61 50.14 39.90
N LYS A 329 -60.46 48.91 40.36
CA LYS A 329 -61.13 48.35 41.54
C LYS A 329 -60.52 47.00 41.84
#